data_AF-A0A5Y2S1Y7-F1
#
_entry.id   AF-A0A5Y2S1Y7-F1
#
_cell.length_a   1.000
_cell.length_b   1.000
_cell.length_c   1.000
_cell.angle_alpha   90.00
_cell.angle_beta   90.00
_cell.angle_gamma   90.00
#
_symmetry.space_group_name_H-M   'P 1'
#
loop_
_entity.id
_entity.type
_entity.pdbx_description
1 polymer ?
#
loop_
_entity_poly.entity_id
_entity_poly.type
_entity_poly.pdbx_seq_one_letter_code
_entity_poly.pdbx_strand_id
1 'polypeptide(L)'
;MNDISSGKTGRSNDNGESNVVYVAISRPIRYDVMIAYGGHGGAEMLKAAKFKKKRLESQYPKGVVKGPMIFRSLADFEKIWTAIFYDICKLNKSGQPKYDLCEIHIFAHSNPERISIRKGEHITAEVVESLENFIWNPENGYLVLHSCRSGRYESDDLDQRNGGECIARAFSRHEPSAYVIGQMVYASFNYGPGLEDCKYRTTVNDYVAIDWLGKQELLLWGYKSGSKVKKRFSNDGEYESLADGQIWPCRKYRNGEKLDRTVTRDIFNYDDLNFI
;
A
#
# COMPACT_ATOMS: atom_id res chain seq x y z
N MET A 1 6.42 -36.83 8.16
CA MET A 1 7.69 -37.16 7.50
C MET A 1 8.54 -35.91 7.58
N ASN A 2 9.50 -35.89 8.51
CA ASN A 2 10.42 -34.77 8.72
C ASN A 2 11.75 -35.16 8.08
N ASP A 3 12.10 -34.53 6.97
CA ASP A 3 13.46 -34.61 6.44
C ASP A 3 14.34 -33.64 7.24
N ILE A 4 14.90 -34.16 8.32
CA ILE A 4 16.00 -33.54 9.02
C ILE A 4 17.23 -33.77 8.13
N SER A 5 17.73 -32.68 7.55
CA SER A 5 19.02 -32.66 6.85
C SER A 5 20.10 -33.23 7.77
N SER A 6 20.53 -34.45 7.47
CA SER A 6 21.66 -35.10 8.14
C SER A 6 22.95 -34.54 7.55
N GLY A 7 23.41 -33.43 8.13
CA GLY A 7 24.78 -32.97 7.91
C GLY A 7 25.74 -34.08 8.33
N LYS A 8 26.48 -34.64 7.36
CA LYS A 8 27.57 -35.58 7.64
C LYS A 8 28.61 -34.87 8.50
N THR A 9 28.67 -35.20 9.79
CA THR A 9 29.77 -34.81 10.65
C THR A 9 30.99 -35.65 10.28
N GLY A 10 32.00 -34.99 9.70
CA GLY A 10 33.32 -35.58 9.52
C GLY A 10 33.92 -35.93 10.88
N ARG A 11 34.64 -37.06 10.97
CA ARG A 11 35.39 -37.46 12.15
C ARG A 11 36.30 -36.32 12.60
N SER A 12 36.31 -36.08 13.91
CA SER A 12 37.18 -35.12 14.60
C SER A 12 38.64 -35.35 14.20
N ASN A 13 39.35 -34.28 13.85
CA ASN A 13 40.80 -34.31 13.78
C ASN A 13 41.34 -34.36 15.22
N ASP A 14 42.43 -35.10 15.45
CA ASP A 14 42.98 -35.49 16.77
C ASP A 14 43.47 -34.34 17.69
N ASN A 15 43.12 -33.08 17.43
CA ASN A 15 43.61 -31.91 18.17
C ASN A 15 42.55 -31.15 19.00
N GLY A 16 41.34 -31.69 19.19
CA GLY A 16 40.37 -31.11 20.14
C GLY A 16 39.80 -29.74 19.77
N GLU A 17 40.09 -29.19 18.60
CA GLU A 17 39.44 -27.97 18.11
C GLU A 17 38.03 -28.30 17.60
N SER A 18 37.04 -27.58 18.14
CA SER A 18 35.64 -27.68 17.73
C SER A 18 35.50 -27.39 16.22
N ASN A 19 34.88 -28.31 15.48
CA ASN A 19 34.49 -28.10 14.08
C ASN A 19 33.40 -27.02 13.99
N VAL A 20 33.79 -25.74 14.03
CA VAL A 20 32.88 -24.61 13.85
C VAL A 20 32.63 -24.41 12.36
N VAL A 21 31.46 -24.83 11.89
CA VAL A 21 30.98 -24.47 10.55
C VAL A 21 30.40 -23.07 10.61
N TYR A 22 31.13 -22.09 10.08
CA TYR A 22 30.61 -20.74 9.89
C TYR A 22 29.62 -20.74 8.72
N VAL A 23 28.32 -20.65 9.02
CA VAL A 23 27.28 -20.47 8.01
C VAL A 23 26.94 -18.99 7.93
N ALA A 24 27.19 -18.36 6.77
CA ALA A 24 26.71 -17.01 6.51
C ALA A 24 25.18 -17.03 6.37
N ILE A 25 24.47 -16.54 7.39
CA ILE A 25 23.01 -16.35 7.31
C ILE A 25 22.76 -15.12 6.44
N SER A 26 22.42 -15.33 5.17
CA SER A 26 21.97 -14.24 4.30
C SER A 26 20.60 -13.77 4.76
N ARG A 27 20.53 -12.52 5.23
CA ARG A 27 19.26 -11.87 5.58
C ARG A 27 18.38 -11.75 4.33
N PRO A 28 17.04 -11.90 4.47
CA PRO A 28 16.11 -11.59 3.41
C PRO A 28 16.30 -10.17 2.86
N ILE A 29 16.04 -10.00 1.56
CA ILE A 29 16.11 -8.71 0.89
C ILE A 29 14.74 -8.04 0.98
N ARG A 30 14.68 -6.80 1.49
CA ARG A 30 13.45 -5.99 1.48
C ARG A 30 12.83 -5.96 0.09
N TYR A 31 11.53 -6.22 0.02
CA TYR A 31 10.80 -6.36 -1.22
C TYR A 31 9.53 -5.52 -1.18
N ASP A 32 9.43 -4.59 -2.12
CA ASP A 32 8.32 -3.66 -2.26
C ASP A 32 7.72 -3.77 -3.67
N VAL A 33 6.42 -3.53 -3.81
CA VAL A 33 5.68 -3.79 -5.05
C VAL A 33 4.73 -2.66 -5.40
N MET A 34 4.83 -2.17 -6.64
CA MET A 34 3.90 -1.19 -7.20
C MET A 34 2.97 -1.84 -8.23
N ILE A 35 1.67 -1.66 -8.07
CA ILE A 35 0.60 -2.13 -8.97
C ILE A 35 -0.22 -0.93 -9.42
N ALA A 36 -0.42 -0.74 -10.73
CA ALA A 36 -1.14 0.41 -11.27
C ALA A 36 -2.24 -0.02 -12.25
N TYR A 37 -3.41 0.61 -12.14
CA TYR A 37 -4.50 0.45 -13.11
C TYR A 37 -4.14 1.10 -14.44
N GLY A 38 -4.36 0.37 -15.55
CA GLY A 38 -3.96 0.77 -16.89
C GLY A 38 -5.09 1.19 -17.83
N GLY A 39 -6.31 1.42 -17.32
CA GLY A 39 -7.46 1.87 -18.10
C GLY A 39 -7.66 3.40 -18.07
N HIS A 40 -8.91 3.86 -17.99
CA HIS A 40 -9.20 5.30 -18.01
C HIS A 40 -8.59 6.03 -16.79
N GLY A 41 -7.81 7.08 -17.02
CA GLY A 41 -7.03 7.75 -15.96
C GLY A 41 -5.83 6.92 -15.44
N GLY A 42 -5.39 5.91 -16.19
CA GLY A 42 -4.28 5.03 -15.79
C GLY A 42 -2.88 5.62 -16.02
N ALA A 43 -2.74 6.65 -16.87
CA ALA A 43 -1.45 7.31 -17.11
C ALA A 43 -0.92 7.97 -15.81
N GLU A 44 -1.85 8.50 -15.04
CA GLU A 44 -1.68 9.15 -13.76
C GLU A 44 -1.34 8.17 -12.65
N MET A 45 -2.08 7.07 -12.58
CA MET A 45 -1.81 5.98 -11.64
C MET A 45 -0.40 5.45 -11.87
N LEU A 46 0.01 5.32 -13.14
CA LEU A 46 1.36 4.93 -13.51
C LEU A 46 2.40 5.99 -13.10
N LYS A 47 2.09 7.29 -13.25
CA LYS A 47 2.99 8.39 -12.84
C LYS A 47 3.19 8.40 -11.32
N ALA A 48 2.11 8.26 -10.54
CA ALA A 48 2.15 8.16 -9.08
C ALA A 48 2.94 6.92 -8.62
N ALA A 49 2.68 5.76 -9.23
CA ALA A 49 3.40 4.52 -8.93
C ALA A 49 4.90 4.62 -9.22
N LYS A 50 5.28 5.25 -10.34
CA LYS A 50 6.70 5.51 -10.67
C LYS A 50 7.37 6.44 -9.67
N PHE A 51 6.64 7.44 -9.15
CA PHE A 51 7.18 8.35 -8.16
C PHE A 51 7.43 7.64 -6.81
N LYS A 52 6.43 6.92 -6.28
CA LYS A 52 6.59 6.14 -5.03
C LYS A 52 7.70 5.11 -5.16
N LYS A 53 7.80 4.44 -6.32
CA LYS A 53 8.92 3.54 -6.62
C LYS A 53 10.27 4.21 -6.44
N LYS A 54 10.51 5.35 -7.11
CA LYS A 54 11.79 6.08 -7.02
C LYS A 54 12.15 6.46 -5.58
N ARG A 55 11.14 6.87 -4.79
CA ARG A 55 11.30 7.20 -3.37
C ARG A 55 11.76 5.98 -2.56
N LEU A 56 11.12 4.83 -2.73
CA LEU A 56 11.51 3.59 -2.05
C LEU A 56 12.88 3.09 -2.47
N GLU A 57 13.23 3.19 -3.76
CA GLU A 57 14.57 2.84 -4.25
C GLU A 57 15.66 3.73 -3.64
N SER A 58 15.37 5.02 -3.46
CA SER A 58 16.28 5.97 -2.80
C SER A 58 16.43 5.68 -1.29
N GLN A 59 15.33 5.38 -0.62
CA GLN A 59 15.30 5.11 0.82
C GLN A 59 15.93 3.76 1.18
N TYR A 60 15.76 2.76 0.30
CA TYR A 60 16.19 1.39 0.52
C TYR A 60 17.06 0.88 -0.66
N PRO A 61 18.29 1.40 -0.82
CA PRO A 61 19.14 1.12 -1.98
C PRO A 61 19.58 -0.36 -2.12
N LYS A 62 19.44 -1.15 -1.06
CA LYS A 62 19.70 -2.62 -1.07
C LYS A 62 18.43 -3.46 -1.24
N GLY A 63 17.26 -2.83 -1.22
CA GLY A 63 15.97 -3.48 -1.42
C GLY A 63 15.66 -3.70 -2.90
N VAL A 64 14.57 -4.41 -3.16
CA VAL A 64 14.02 -4.64 -4.50
C VAL A 64 12.64 -4.00 -4.56
N VAL A 65 12.47 -3.02 -5.46
CA VAL A 65 11.16 -2.39 -5.72
C VAL A 65 10.65 -2.83 -7.09
N LYS A 66 9.63 -3.68 -7.11
CA LYS A 66 9.02 -4.22 -8.34
C LYS A 66 7.95 -3.30 -8.92
N GLY A 67 7.79 -3.37 -10.24
CA GLY A 67 6.75 -2.66 -10.97
C GLY A 67 7.17 -1.26 -11.46
N PRO A 68 6.21 -0.40 -11.85
CA PRO A 68 4.76 -0.64 -11.74
C PRO A 68 4.27 -1.77 -12.65
N MET A 69 3.59 -2.77 -12.07
CA MET A 69 2.88 -3.81 -12.83
C MET A 69 1.49 -3.31 -13.17
N ILE A 70 1.06 -3.48 -14.42
CA ILE A 70 -0.15 -2.83 -14.93
C ILE A 70 -1.27 -3.85 -15.07
N PHE A 71 -2.44 -3.57 -14.50
CA PHE A 71 -3.65 -4.38 -14.70
C PHE A 71 -4.72 -3.60 -15.46
N ARG A 72 -5.43 -4.28 -16.36
CA ARG A 72 -6.57 -3.73 -17.13
C ARG A 72 -7.83 -4.59 -17.02
N SER A 73 -7.70 -5.76 -16.42
CA SER A 73 -8.75 -6.75 -16.16
C SER A 73 -8.53 -7.36 -14.77
N LEU A 74 -9.52 -8.10 -14.27
CA LEU A 74 -9.40 -8.88 -13.05
C LEU A 74 -8.36 -9.98 -13.21
N ALA A 75 -8.37 -10.66 -14.36
CA ALA A 75 -7.38 -11.70 -14.67
C ALA A 75 -5.93 -11.16 -14.66
N ASP A 76 -5.70 -9.93 -15.13
CA ASP A 76 -4.37 -9.30 -15.01
C ASP A 76 -3.99 -9.07 -13.55
N PHE A 77 -4.94 -8.62 -12.73
CA PHE A 77 -4.71 -8.35 -11.31
C PHE A 77 -4.38 -9.64 -10.56
N GLU A 78 -5.19 -10.70 -10.74
CA GLU A 78 -4.95 -12.02 -10.15
C GLU A 78 -3.58 -12.57 -10.58
N LYS A 79 -3.25 -12.49 -11.88
CA LYS A 79 -1.94 -12.91 -12.38
C LYS A 79 -0.78 -12.14 -11.73
N ILE A 80 -0.94 -10.83 -11.51
CA ILE A 80 0.06 -10.02 -10.80
C ILE A 80 0.17 -10.46 -9.33
N TRP A 81 -0.97 -10.66 -8.66
CA TRP A 81 -1.02 -11.09 -7.26
C TRP A 81 -0.33 -12.44 -7.06
N THR A 82 -0.70 -13.45 -7.87
CA THR A 82 -0.06 -14.78 -7.88
C THR A 82 1.44 -14.69 -8.19
N ALA A 83 1.86 -13.81 -9.10
CA ALA A 83 3.29 -13.64 -9.40
C ALA A 83 4.07 -13.07 -8.20
N ILE A 84 3.47 -12.16 -7.43
CA ILE A 84 4.05 -11.63 -6.19
C ILE A 84 4.18 -12.75 -5.15
N PHE A 85 3.12 -13.56 -4.97
CA PHE A 85 3.12 -14.72 -4.08
C PHE A 85 4.32 -15.64 -4.39
N TYR A 86 4.48 -16.02 -5.66
CA TYR A 86 5.60 -16.89 -6.05
C TYR A 86 6.97 -16.23 -5.90
N ASP A 87 7.08 -14.91 -6.04
CA ASP A 87 8.33 -14.21 -5.79
C ASP A 87 8.71 -14.29 -4.30
N ILE A 88 7.77 -14.03 -3.38
CA ILE A 88 8.06 -14.03 -1.93
C ILE A 88 8.30 -15.44 -1.37
N CYS A 89 7.77 -16.48 -2.00
CA CYS A 89 8.05 -17.88 -1.64
C CYS A 89 9.44 -18.38 -2.05
N LYS A 90 10.23 -17.59 -2.81
CA LYS A 90 11.58 -17.99 -3.23
C LYS A 90 12.51 -18.11 -2.03
N LEU A 91 13.27 -19.20 -2.00
CA LEU A 91 14.32 -19.42 -0.99
C LEU A 91 15.69 -19.05 -1.56
N ASN A 92 16.59 -18.60 -0.68
CA ASN A 92 18.00 -18.44 -0.98
C ASN A 92 18.75 -19.78 -0.86
N LYS A 93 20.07 -19.77 -1.11
CA LYS A 93 20.89 -21.00 -1.07
C LYS A 93 20.94 -21.67 0.31
N SER A 94 20.64 -20.95 1.39
CA SER A 94 20.57 -21.50 2.75
C SER A 94 19.17 -21.98 3.15
N GLY A 95 18.22 -22.03 2.19
CA GLY A 95 16.84 -22.46 2.43
C GLY A 95 15.99 -21.45 3.20
N GLN A 96 16.47 -20.22 3.39
CA GLN A 96 15.74 -19.14 4.05
C GLN A 96 14.98 -18.29 3.02
N PRO A 97 13.93 -17.55 3.41
CA PRO A 97 13.24 -16.62 2.52
C PRO A 97 14.24 -15.67 1.84
N LYS A 98 14.14 -15.57 0.51
CA LYS A 98 14.97 -14.66 -0.27
C LYS A 98 14.54 -13.21 -0.06
N TYR A 99 13.23 -12.99 0.03
CA TYR A 99 12.62 -11.68 0.13
C TYR A 99 11.83 -11.53 1.41
N ASP A 100 11.70 -10.27 1.83
CA ASP A 100 10.90 -9.85 2.97
C ASP A 100 9.92 -8.79 2.48
N LEU A 101 8.65 -9.17 2.39
CA LEU A 101 7.61 -8.32 1.80
C LEU A 101 7.26 -7.19 2.77
N CYS A 102 7.65 -5.97 2.43
CA CYS A 102 7.38 -4.78 3.23
C CYS A 102 6.16 -4.03 2.69
N GLU A 103 6.21 -3.50 1.48
CA GLU A 103 5.14 -2.64 0.97
C GLU A 103 4.54 -3.14 -0.35
N ILE A 104 3.20 -3.17 -0.44
CA ILE A 104 2.47 -3.26 -1.72
C ILE A 104 1.62 -2.01 -1.86
N HIS A 105 1.77 -1.29 -2.98
CA HIS A 105 0.98 -0.12 -3.31
C HIS A 105 0.12 -0.38 -4.54
N ILE A 106 -1.19 -0.17 -4.40
CA ILE A 106 -2.18 -0.32 -5.47
C ILE A 106 -2.72 1.06 -5.85
N PHE A 107 -2.46 1.50 -7.08
CA PHE A 107 -2.91 2.78 -7.64
C PHE A 107 -4.07 2.53 -8.59
N ALA A 108 -5.29 2.90 -8.20
CA ALA A 108 -6.49 2.55 -8.95
C ALA A 108 -7.69 3.46 -8.65
N HIS A 109 -8.75 3.32 -9.44
CA HIS A 109 -10.06 3.88 -9.09
C HIS A 109 -10.80 2.94 -8.15
N SER A 110 -11.53 3.48 -7.18
CA SER A 110 -12.35 2.69 -6.28
C SER A 110 -13.56 3.48 -5.78
N ASN A 111 -14.46 2.72 -5.14
CA ASN A 111 -15.45 3.23 -4.22
C ASN A 111 -15.29 2.45 -2.88
N PRO A 112 -16.12 2.69 -1.86
CA PRO A 112 -16.08 1.95 -0.60
C PRO A 112 -16.01 0.43 -0.74
N GLU A 113 -16.70 -0.17 -1.70
CA GLU A 113 -16.94 -1.62 -1.77
C GLU A 113 -15.95 -2.35 -2.69
N ARG A 114 -15.29 -1.64 -3.61
CA ARG A 114 -14.48 -2.29 -4.65
C ARG A 114 -13.44 -1.39 -5.30
N ILE A 115 -12.40 -2.01 -5.84
CA ILE A 115 -11.54 -1.40 -6.85
C ILE A 115 -12.20 -1.59 -8.23
N SER A 116 -12.34 -0.49 -8.96
CA SER A 116 -13.09 -0.44 -10.23
C SER A 116 -12.16 -0.66 -11.42
N ILE A 117 -12.48 -1.66 -12.26
CA ILE A 117 -11.70 -1.98 -13.47
C ILE A 117 -12.47 -1.56 -14.73
N ARG A 118 -13.66 -2.15 -14.95
CA ARG A 118 -14.59 -1.77 -16.02
C ARG A 118 -16.00 -2.20 -15.64
N LYS A 119 -17.00 -1.90 -16.48
CA LYS A 119 -18.39 -2.26 -16.21
C LYS A 119 -18.52 -3.77 -16.01
N GLY A 120 -18.98 -4.19 -14.83
CA GLY A 120 -19.19 -5.61 -14.49
C GLY A 120 -17.93 -6.36 -14.07
N GLU A 121 -16.77 -5.69 -13.96
CA GLU A 121 -15.52 -6.31 -13.52
C GLU A 121 -14.83 -5.42 -12.49
N HIS A 122 -14.70 -5.95 -11.28
CA HIS A 122 -14.25 -5.22 -10.10
C HIS A 122 -13.51 -6.17 -9.15
N ILE A 123 -12.64 -5.62 -8.31
CA ILE A 123 -12.06 -6.36 -7.18
C ILE A 123 -12.94 -6.06 -5.97
N THR A 124 -13.82 -7.01 -5.65
CA THR A 124 -14.75 -6.98 -4.50
C THR A 124 -14.17 -7.72 -3.31
N ALA A 125 -14.84 -7.71 -2.15
CA ALA A 125 -14.45 -8.53 -1.00
C ALA A 125 -14.37 -10.03 -1.36
N GLU A 126 -15.33 -10.55 -2.12
CA GLU A 126 -15.35 -11.95 -2.59
C GLU A 126 -14.14 -12.30 -3.44
N VAL A 127 -13.72 -11.39 -4.32
CA VAL A 127 -12.49 -11.55 -5.11
C VAL A 127 -11.27 -11.56 -4.18
N VAL A 128 -11.21 -10.63 -3.23
CA VAL A 128 -10.09 -10.56 -2.27
C VAL A 128 -9.92 -11.86 -1.51
N GLU A 129 -11.00 -12.47 -1.03
CA GLU A 129 -10.98 -13.76 -0.31
C GLU A 129 -10.45 -14.93 -1.16
N SER A 130 -10.49 -14.81 -2.49
CA SER A 130 -9.96 -15.84 -3.41
C SER A 130 -8.47 -15.72 -3.70
N LEU A 131 -7.83 -14.62 -3.29
CA LEU A 131 -6.42 -14.36 -3.58
C LEU A 131 -5.49 -15.18 -2.68
N GLU A 132 -4.24 -15.37 -3.09
CA GLU A 132 -3.22 -15.97 -2.22
C GLU A 132 -2.90 -15.05 -1.03
N ASN A 133 -2.65 -15.62 0.15
CA ASN A 133 -2.20 -14.86 1.33
C ASN A 133 -0.70 -14.65 1.30
N PHE A 134 -0.25 -13.45 1.62
CA PHE A 134 1.17 -13.14 1.66
C PHE A 134 1.80 -13.34 3.04
N ILE A 135 3.10 -13.62 3.04
CA ILE A 135 3.95 -13.63 4.23
C ILE A 135 4.61 -12.25 4.33
N TRP A 136 4.02 -11.38 5.15
CA TRP A 136 4.49 -10.01 5.35
C TRP A 136 5.62 -9.93 6.36
N ASN A 137 6.46 -8.90 6.21
CA ASN A 137 7.35 -8.46 7.28
C ASN A 137 6.49 -8.12 8.53
N PRO A 138 6.82 -8.65 9.72
CA PRO A 138 5.99 -8.50 10.91
C PRO A 138 5.93 -7.06 11.46
N GLU A 139 6.95 -6.25 11.17
CA GLU A 139 7.09 -4.87 11.64
C GLU A 139 6.68 -3.85 10.59
N ASN A 140 6.96 -4.15 9.31
CA ASN A 140 6.91 -3.21 8.19
C ASN A 140 6.00 -3.69 7.05
N GLY A 141 5.08 -4.63 7.30
CA GLY A 141 4.11 -5.11 6.32
C GLY A 141 2.96 -4.12 6.10
N TYR A 142 2.90 -3.51 4.91
CA TYR A 142 1.89 -2.53 4.53
C TYR A 142 1.29 -2.82 3.14
N LEU A 143 -0.03 -2.84 3.06
CA LEU A 143 -0.78 -2.82 1.81
C LEU A 143 -1.51 -1.47 1.69
N VAL A 144 -1.12 -0.65 0.72
CA VAL A 144 -1.61 0.72 0.57
C VAL A 144 -2.47 0.85 -0.68
N LEU A 145 -3.74 1.22 -0.47
CA LEU A 145 -4.69 1.49 -1.53
C LEU A 145 -4.71 2.99 -1.85
N HIS A 146 -3.92 3.39 -2.85
CA HIS A 146 -3.97 4.72 -3.48
C HIS A 146 -5.18 4.80 -4.42
N SER A 147 -6.36 4.71 -3.84
CA SER A 147 -7.62 4.63 -4.56
C SER A 147 -8.75 5.30 -3.81
N CYS A 148 -9.58 6.05 -4.54
CA CYS A 148 -10.64 6.90 -3.99
C CYS A 148 -11.56 6.13 -3.03
N ARG A 149 -11.71 6.61 -1.80
CA ARG A 149 -12.68 6.09 -0.82
C ARG A 149 -12.51 4.62 -0.44
N SER A 150 -11.37 3.99 -0.70
CA SER A 150 -11.13 2.58 -0.37
C SER A 150 -11.18 2.26 1.13
N GLY A 151 -10.92 3.24 2.00
CA GLY A 151 -11.07 3.13 3.46
C GLY A 151 -12.41 3.64 3.98
N ARG A 152 -13.25 4.24 3.12
CA ARG A 152 -14.54 4.80 3.54
C ARG A 152 -15.57 3.68 3.59
N TYR A 153 -16.36 3.60 4.66
CA TYR A 153 -17.52 2.69 4.77
C TYR A 153 -18.84 3.45 4.84
N GLU A 154 -18.79 4.79 4.91
CA GLU A 154 -19.96 5.66 4.91
C GLU A 154 -20.47 5.89 3.49
N SER A 155 -21.76 5.65 3.29
CA SER A 155 -22.46 6.04 2.06
C SER A 155 -22.46 7.57 1.87
N ASP A 156 -22.59 8.01 0.61
CA ASP A 156 -22.93 9.41 0.30
C ASP A 156 -24.42 9.68 0.55
N ASP A 157 -25.24 8.63 0.58
CA ASP A 157 -26.58 8.65 1.12
C ASP A 157 -26.49 8.70 2.65
N LEU A 158 -27.02 9.78 3.24
CA LEU A 158 -26.94 10.02 4.69
C LEU A 158 -27.66 8.92 5.48
N ASP A 159 -28.63 8.25 4.87
CA ASP A 159 -29.52 7.30 5.54
C ASP A 159 -28.99 5.85 5.50
N GLN A 160 -27.96 5.56 4.70
CA GLN A 160 -27.44 4.19 4.49
C GLN A 160 -26.11 3.89 5.20
N ARG A 161 -25.76 4.69 6.21
CA ARG A 161 -24.52 4.48 6.95
C ARG A 161 -24.73 3.41 8.01
N ASN A 162 -24.27 2.18 7.79
CA ASN A 162 -23.89 1.26 8.88
C ASN A 162 -23.23 -0.02 8.32
N GLY A 163 -22.23 -0.54 9.06
CA GLY A 163 -21.60 -1.84 8.80
C GLY A 163 -20.09 -1.85 8.98
N GLY A 164 -19.43 -0.69 8.84
CA GLY A 164 -17.96 -0.60 8.94
C GLY A 164 -17.20 -1.34 7.83
N GLU A 165 -17.90 -1.82 6.81
CA GLU A 165 -17.33 -2.60 5.71
C GLU A 165 -16.81 -1.68 4.59
N CYS A 166 -15.58 -1.95 4.13
CA CYS A 166 -14.98 -1.32 2.97
C CYS A 166 -13.91 -2.25 2.37
N ILE A 167 -13.48 -1.97 1.14
CA ILE A 167 -12.52 -2.81 0.42
C ILE A 167 -11.17 -2.89 1.15
N ALA A 168 -10.72 -1.81 1.81
CA ALA A 168 -9.51 -1.85 2.65
C ALA A 168 -9.66 -2.81 3.84
N ARG A 169 -10.85 -2.87 4.46
CA ARG A 169 -11.14 -3.80 5.55
C ARG A 169 -11.17 -5.24 5.06
N ALA A 170 -11.73 -5.50 3.88
CA ALA A 170 -11.72 -6.82 3.25
C ALA A 170 -10.28 -7.31 3.03
N PHE A 171 -9.43 -6.49 2.41
CA PHE A 171 -8.00 -6.79 2.29
C PHE A 171 -7.33 -7.01 3.65
N SER A 172 -7.71 -6.27 4.69
CA SER A 172 -7.14 -6.44 6.03
C SER A 172 -7.52 -7.74 6.73
N ARG A 173 -8.72 -8.27 6.47
CA ARG A 173 -9.12 -9.60 6.96
C ARG A 173 -8.37 -10.70 6.22
N HIS A 174 -8.19 -10.53 4.91
CA HIS A 174 -7.45 -11.45 4.07
C HIS A 174 -5.96 -11.49 4.43
N GLU A 175 -5.35 -10.32 4.64
CA GLU A 175 -3.94 -10.16 5.01
C GLU A 175 -3.78 -9.76 6.50
N PRO A 176 -4.05 -10.66 7.47
CA PRO A 176 -4.20 -10.29 8.88
C PRO A 176 -2.90 -9.80 9.54
N SER A 177 -1.74 -10.17 8.99
CA SER A 177 -0.43 -9.78 9.51
C SER A 177 0.00 -8.38 9.04
N ALA A 178 -0.58 -7.89 7.94
CA ALA A 178 -0.27 -6.59 7.35
C ALA A 178 -1.15 -5.47 7.91
N TYR A 179 -0.61 -4.25 7.87
CA TYR A 179 -1.41 -3.05 7.98
C TYR A 179 -1.97 -2.70 6.61
N VAL A 180 -3.30 -2.56 6.50
CA VAL A 180 -3.95 -2.15 5.26
C VAL A 180 -4.43 -0.72 5.37
N ILE A 181 -4.08 0.08 4.37
CA ILE A 181 -4.29 1.52 4.35
C ILE A 181 -5.26 1.86 3.23
N GLY A 182 -6.41 2.46 3.58
CA GLY A 182 -7.44 2.87 2.62
C GLY A 182 -7.70 4.37 2.68
N GLN A 183 -7.87 5.02 1.53
CA GLN A 183 -8.14 6.46 1.48
C GLN A 183 -9.60 6.77 1.79
N MET A 184 -9.84 7.89 2.48
CA MET A 184 -11.19 8.30 2.90
C MET A 184 -11.98 9.07 1.83
N VAL A 185 -11.28 9.75 0.94
CA VAL A 185 -11.86 10.64 -0.07
C VAL A 185 -11.37 10.34 -1.46
N TYR A 186 -11.91 11.11 -2.40
CA TYR A 186 -11.32 11.23 -3.73
C TYR A 186 -9.88 11.68 -3.61
N ALA A 187 -9.01 10.90 -4.24
CA ALA A 187 -7.61 11.23 -4.33
C ALA A 187 -7.44 12.43 -5.27
N SER A 188 -6.56 13.34 -4.89
CA SER A 188 -6.13 14.47 -5.71
C SER A 188 -4.63 14.35 -5.94
N PHE A 189 -4.18 14.79 -7.11
CA PHE A 189 -2.75 14.96 -7.36
C PHE A 189 -2.25 16.21 -6.65
N ASN A 190 -1.18 16.07 -5.89
CA ASN A 190 -0.48 17.19 -5.27
C ASN A 190 1.02 17.13 -5.60
N TYR A 191 1.69 18.27 -5.47
CA TYR A 191 3.11 18.48 -5.71
C TYR A 191 3.68 19.41 -4.63
N GLY A 192 4.86 19.08 -4.13
CA GLY A 192 5.63 19.91 -3.21
C GLY A 192 7.13 19.55 -3.28
N PRO A 193 8.04 20.54 -3.28
CA PRO A 193 9.49 20.29 -3.31
C PRO A 193 10.01 19.65 -2.00
N GLY A 194 9.29 19.83 -0.89
CA GLY A 194 9.49 19.14 0.38
C GLY A 194 8.22 18.44 0.88
N LEU A 195 8.38 17.55 1.85
CA LEU A 195 7.26 16.75 2.39
C LEU A 195 6.25 17.57 3.18
N GLU A 196 6.72 18.59 3.91
CA GLU A 196 5.85 19.53 4.61
C GLU A 196 5.02 20.39 3.65
N ASP A 197 5.46 20.57 2.39
CA ASP A 197 4.70 21.29 1.37
C ASP A 197 3.47 20.49 0.88
N CYS A 198 3.48 19.17 1.10
CA CYS A 198 2.35 18.29 0.77
C CYS A 198 1.25 18.29 1.85
N LYS A 199 1.48 18.97 2.99
CA LYS A 199 0.54 19.09 4.12
C LYS A 199 -0.78 19.72 3.74
N TYR A 200 -0.73 20.74 2.89
CA TYR A 200 -1.91 21.39 2.34
C TYR A 200 -1.98 21.15 0.84
N ARG A 201 -3.19 21.13 0.31
CA ARG A 201 -3.42 21.18 -1.13
C ARG A 201 -2.91 22.53 -1.64
N THR A 202 -1.76 22.54 -2.31
CA THR A 202 -1.35 23.69 -3.09
C THR A 202 -2.20 23.72 -4.36
N THR A 203 -2.65 24.91 -4.77
CA THR A 203 -3.61 25.14 -5.87
C THR A 203 -3.01 24.87 -7.26
N VAL A 204 -2.25 23.79 -7.46
CA VAL A 204 -1.87 23.32 -8.81
C VAL A 204 -2.98 22.40 -9.29
N ASN A 205 -4.11 23.00 -9.64
CA ASN A 205 -5.33 22.28 -9.97
C ASN A 205 -5.43 21.88 -11.44
N ASP A 206 -4.31 21.69 -12.13
CA ASP A 206 -4.33 21.35 -13.54
C ASP A 206 -3.29 20.29 -13.86
N TYR A 207 -3.80 19.15 -14.31
CA TYR A 207 -3.11 18.12 -15.08
C TYR A 207 -2.10 18.73 -16.07
N VAL A 208 -2.53 19.80 -16.73
CA VAL A 208 -1.80 20.58 -17.73
C VAL A 208 -0.54 21.20 -17.14
N ALA A 209 -0.59 21.79 -15.94
CA ALA A 209 0.58 22.44 -15.33
C ALA A 209 1.64 21.43 -14.86
N ILE A 210 1.23 20.22 -14.45
CA ILE A 210 2.13 19.15 -14.00
C ILE A 210 2.89 18.55 -15.19
N ASP A 211 2.21 18.37 -16.32
CA ASP A 211 2.84 17.86 -17.56
C ASP A 211 3.70 18.92 -18.26
N TRP A 212 3.29 20.20 -18.27
CA TRP A 212 4.04 21.27 -18.93
C TRP A 212 5.35 21.66 -18.22
N LEU A 213 5.41 21.48 -16.90
CA LEU A 213 6.60 21.78 -16.09
C LEU A 213 7.51 20.57 -15.84
N GLY A 214 7.20 19.39 -16.40
CA GLY A 214 8.01 18.19 -16.22
C GLY A 214 8.17 17.74 -14.76
N LYS A 215 7.23 18.13 -13.89
CA LYS A 215 7.36 17.91 -12.45
C LYS A 215 7.24 16.44 -12.11
N GLN A 216 8.26 15.91 -11.42
CA GLN A 216 8.42 14.48 -11.15
C GLN A 216 7.84 14.02 -9.81
N GLU A 217 7.35 14.94 -8.97
CA GLU A 217 6.99 14.68 -7.57
C GLU A 217 5.48 14.69 -7.38
N LEU A 218 4.82 13.65 -7.89
CA LEU A 218 3.37 13.57 -7.94
C LEU A 218 2.84 12.63 -6.87
N LEU A 219 2.02 13.19 -5.99
CA LEU A 219 1.47 12.53 -4.83
C LEU A 219 -0.04 12.32 -5.04
N LEU A 220 -0.50 11.06 -5.04
CA LEU A 220 -1.92 10.74 -5.16
C LEU A 220 -2.51 10.46 -3.77
N TRP A 221 -3.15 11.47 -3.17
CA TRP A 221 -3.69 11.34 -1.81
C TRP A 221 -4.96 12.14 -1.53
N GLY A 222 -5.61 11.83 -0.43
CA GLY A 222 -6.82 12.49 0.04
C GLY A 222 -6.54 13.81 0.75
N TYR A 223 -7.34 14.83 0.45
CA TYR A 223 -7.30 16.15 1.10
C TYR A 223 -8.68 16.55 1.58
N LYS A 224 -8.76 17.24 2.72
CA LYS A 224 -10.00 17.82 3.20
C LYS A 224 -10.51 18.82 2.18
N SER A 225 -11.70 18.55 1.63
CA SER A 225 -12.39 19.52 0.78
C SER A 225 -12.71 20.79 1.56
N GLY A 226 -12.63 21.95 0.90
CA GLY A 226 -12.99 23.21 1.53
C GLY A 226 -14.43 23.20 2.06
N SER A 227 -14.71 24.07 3.03
CA SER A 227 -15.99 24.25 3.74
C SER A 227 -17.26 24.28 2.87
N LYS A 228 -17.16 24.54 1.55
CA LYS A 228 -18.27 24.48 0.59
C LYS A 228 -18.76 23.05 0.24
N VAL A 229 -17.98 22.00 0.50
CA VAL A 229 -18.35 20.58 0.25
C VAL A 229 -18.79 19.85 1.54
N LYS A 230 -18.90 20.60 2.66
CA LYS A 230 -19.13 20.11 4.02
C LYS A 230 -20.30 19.12 4.16
N LYS A 231 -21.40 19.28 3.40
CA LYS A 231 -22.59 18.42 3.50
C LYS A 231 -22.33 16.92 3.30
N ARG A 232 -21.28 16.51 2.56
CA ARG A 232 -20.98 15.08 2.31
C ARG A 232 -20.17 14.43 3.43
N PHE A 233 -19.46 15.21 4.24
CA PHE A 233 -18.45 14.74 5.20
C PHE A 233 -18.66 15.26 6.63
N SER A 234 -19.71 16.05 6.87
CA SER A 234 -19.87 16.89 8.07
C SER A 234 -19.95 16.18 9.41
N ASN A 235 -20.15 14.86 9.46
CA ASN A 235 -20.34 14.13 10.72
C ASN A 235 -19.16 13.20 11.04
N ASP A 236 -18.09 13.21 10.23
CA ASP A 236 -16.86 12.48 10.56
C ASP A 236 -16.00 13.37 11.47
N GLY A 237 -15.77 12.92 12.71
CA GLY A 237 -15.05 13.72 13.71
C GLY A 237 -13.60 14.02 13.33
N GLU A 238 -12.94 13.14 12.57
CA GLU A 238 -11.60 13.41 12.03
C GLU A 238 -11.67 14.52 10.98
N TYR A 239 -12.65 14.47 10.07
CA TYR A 239 -12.88 15.52 9.08
C TYR A 239 -13.11 16.90 9.71
N GLU A 240 -13.89 16.98 10.79
CA GLU A 240 -14.17 18.24 11.48
C GLU A 240 -12.93 18.86 12.13
N SER A 241 -12.02 18.02 12.62
CA SER A 241 -10.77 18.45 13.28
C SER A 241 -9.73 19.04 12.32
N LEU A 242 -9.79 18.70 11.03
CA LEU A 242 -8.79 19.10 10.04
C LEU A 242 -9.01 20.53 9.52
N ALA A 243 -7.93 21.22 9.15
CA ALA A 243 -8.03 22.48 8.41
C ALA A 243 -8.43 22.26 6.95
N ASP A 244 -9.04 23.27 6.32
CA ASP A 244 -9.43 23.20 4.90
C ASP A 244 -8.19 23.00 4.02
N GLY A 245 -8.26 22.03 3.10
CA GLY A 245 -7.13 21.67 2.25
C GLY A 245 -6.02 20.90 2.96
N GLN A 246 -6.09 20.66 4.27
CA GLN A 246 -5.14 19.78 4.96
C GLN A 246 -5.29 18.35 4.42
N ILE A 247 -4.18 17.62 4.34
CA ILE A 247 -4.19 16.20 3.99
C ILE A 247 -5.21 15.47 4.88
N TRP A 248 -6.21 14.86 4.26
CA TRP A 248 -7.18 14.07 4.99
C TRP A 248 -6.73 12.63 4.96
N PRO A 249 -6.36 12.08 6.11
CA PRO A 249 -5.82 10.75 6.20
C PRO A 249 -6.57 9.58 5.60
N CYS A 250 -5.77 8.53 5.41
CA CYS A 250 -6.22 7.17 5.29
C CYS A 250 -6.73 6.60 6.62
N ARG A 251 -7.63 5.61 6.51
CA ARG A 251 -7.89 4.66 7.60
C ARG A 251 -6.90 3.51 7.52
N LYS A 252 -6.46 3.07 8.69
CA LYS A 252 -5.53 1.96 8.89
C LYS A 252 -6.28 0.80 9.52
N TYR A 253 -6.10 -0.39 8.97
CA TYR A 253 -6.71 -1.61 9.44
C TYR A 253 -5.64 -2.67 9.73
N ARG A 254 -5.91 -3.55 10.68
CA ARG A 254 -5.14 -4.79 10.88
C ARG A 254 -6.09 -5.91 11.27
N ASN A 255 -6.00 -7.05 10.59
CA ASN A 255 -6.91 -8.18 10.83
C ASN A 255 -8.40 -7.79 10.80
N GLY A 256 -8.78 -6.87 9.90
CA GLY A 256 -10.14 -6.36 9.79
C GLY A 256 -10.57 -5.37 10.89
N GLU A 257 -9.74 -5.08 11.88
CA GLU A 257 -10.01 -4.08 12.92
C GLU A 257 -9.48 -2.71 12.51
N LYS A 258 -10.30 -1.67 12.68
CA LYS A 258 -9.88 -0.28 12.48
C LYS A 258 -8.91 0.09 13.60
N LEU A 259 -7.73 0.59 13.25
CA LEU A 259 -6.80 1.15 14.22
C LEU A 259 -7.08 2.64 14.41
N ASP A 260 -7.17 3.06 15.66
CA ASP A 260 -7.31 4.46 16.00
C ASP A 260 -6.05 5.24 15.63
N ARG A 261 -6.24 6.49 15.25
CA ARG A 261 -5.17 7.44 14.92
C ARG A 261 -5.52 8.81 15.46
N THR A 262 -4.49 9.56 15.83
CA THR A 262 -4.66 10.95 16.24
C THR A 262 -4.52 11.86 15.02
N VAL A 263 -5.51 12.73 14.82
CA VAL A 263 -5.48 13.77 13.79
C VAL A 263 -5.47 15.11 14.50
N THR A 264 -4.49 15.95 14.18
CA THR A 264 -4.39 17.29 14.77
C THR A 264 -4.50 18.35 13.69
N ARG A 265 -5.33 19.36 13.96
CA ARG A 265 -5.51 20.50 13.08
C ARG A 265 -4.17 21.17 12.80
N ASP A 266 -3.92 21.50 11.54
CA ASP A 266 -2.71 22.22 11.13
C ASP A 266 -1.40 21.50 11.51
N ILE A 267 -1.41 20.17 11.66
CA ILE A 267 -0.21 19.35 11.87
C ILE A 267 -0.16 18.26 10.80
N PHE A 268 1.03 18.08 10.19
CA PHE A 268 1.26 16.97 9.28
C PHE A 268 1.34 15.68 10.08
N ASN A 269 0.54 14.66 9.73
CA ASN A 269 0.65 13.38 10.41
C ASN A 269 1.75 12.54 9.75
N TYR A 270 2.85 12.32 10.47
CA TYR A 270 3.97 11.49 10.02
C TYR A 270 3.60 10.03 9.77
N ASP A 271 2.49 9.51 10.28
CA ASP A 271 1.99 8.20 9.86
C ASP A 271 1.63 8.20 8.38
N ASP A 272 1.03 9.28 7.88
CA ASP A 272 0.66 9.41 6.48
C ASP A 272 1.93 9.41 5.58
N LEU A 273 3.09 9.86 6.09
CA LEU A 273 4.37 9.84 5.37
C LEU A 273 4.91 8.45 5.00
N ASN A 274 4.52 7.42 5.75
CA ASN A 274 4.89 6.04 5.43
C ASN A 274 4.16 5.57 4.16
N PHE A 275 2.95 6.07 3.95
CA PHE A 275 2.05 5.57 2.91
C PHE A 275 2.14 6.37 1.61
N ILE A 276 2.70 7.58 1.68
CA ILE A 276 2.81 8.51 0.56
C ILE A 276 4.18 8.46 -0.13
#